data_AF-A0AAU6QN52-F1
#
_entry.id   AF-A0AAU6QN52-F1
#
_cell.length_a   1.000
_cell.length_b   1.000
_cell.length_c   1.000
_cell.angle_alpha   90.00
_cell.angle_beta   90.00
_cell.angle_gamma   90.00
#
_symmetry.space_group_name_H-M   'P 1'
#
loop_
_entity.id
_entity.type
_entity.pdbx_description
1 polymer ?
#
loop_
_entity_poly.entity_id
_entity_poly.type
_entity_poly.pdbx_seq_one_letter_code
_entity_poly.pdbx_strand_id
1 'polypeptide(L)'
;MSHIPARPEQTQLPAIQPGDRVRSIHAGRVGTAVKIYADGSAAIHWDDVDPQPEGLAHERMPRHLLTLLSPDSSNEFANAKAVVASTLERAYARASDSTSGSSTGGATGFIDVEFDGAGGAIMRIVRDLSRFELAFVLAACGPRSFGRQPETRSRWPWRNDDIWHTAINFVIQFVPGVERKEYRDTNLTRWLTERHFGADHKCGAIGEMVGVHRDTAARHGRAISKLLGAQEHSIWSHLAARLRDIGVIDGTPSGSLA
;
A
#
# COMPACT_ATOMS: atom_id res chain seq x y z
N MET A 1 32.47 -31.57 -41.29
CA MET A 1 31.12 -31.50 -40.70
C MET A 1 31.25 -30.67 -39.42
N SER A 2 30.80 -29.42 -39.48
CA SER A 2 30.96 -28.46 -38.39
C SER A 2 29.96 -28.76 -37.27
N HIS A 3 30.45 -29.07 -36.07
CA HIS A 3 29.64 -29.12 -34.85
C HIS A 3 29.20 -27.69 -34.49
N ILE A 4 27.91 -27.40 -34.64
CA ILE A 4 27.29 -26.21 -34.06
C ILE A 4 26.89 -26.59 -32.63
N PRO A 5 27.49 -26.01 -31.57
CA PRO A 5 27.04 -26.27 -30.21
C PRO A 5 25.66 -25.63 -30.00
N ALA A 6 24.77 -26.39 -29.37
CA ALA A 6 23.41 -25.97 -29.04
C ALA A 6 23.42 -24.70 -28.20
N ARG A 7 22.53 -23.77 -28.58
CA ARG A 7 22.28 -22.48 -27.92
C ARG A 7 21.86 -22.70 -26.46
N PRO A 8 22.35 -21.91 -25.48
CA PRO A 8 21.97 -22.06 -24.08
C PRO A 8 20.46 -21.87 -23.91
N GLU A 9 19.86 -22.72 -23.08
CA GLU A 9 18.47 -22.65 -22.60
C GLU A 9 18.10 -21.20 -22.29
N GLN A 10 17.20 -20.63 -23.10
CA GLN A 10 16.50 -19.42 -22.73
C GLN A 10 15.68 -19.76 -21.49
N THR A 11 16.10 -19.25 -20.34
CA THR A 11 15.30 -19.19 -19.10
C THR A 11 13.88 -18.77 -19.49
N GLN A 12 12.96 -19.72 -19.57
CA GLN A 12 11.59 -19.45 -19.99
C GLN A 12 10.95 -18.61 -18.89
N LEU A 13 10.81 -17.31 -19.15
CA LEU A 13 10.07 -16.42 -18.26
C LEU A 13 8.61 -16.91 -18.18
N PRO A 14 7.96 -16.87 -17.00
CA PRO A 14 6.59 -17.33 -16.84
C PRO A 14 5.64 -16.71 -17.87
N ALA A 15 4.68 -17.44 -18.41
CA ALA A 15 3.71 -16.85 -19.34
C ALA A 15 2.89 -15.76 -18.62
N ILE A 16 2.68 -14.62 -19.28
CA ILE A 16 1.79 -13.55 -18.80
C ILE A 16 0.42 -13.77 -19.46
N GLN A 17 -0.64 -13.63 -18.69
CA GLN A 17 -2.04 -13.70 -19.09
C GLN A 17 -2.71 -12.32 -18.99
N PRO A 18 -3.79 -12.06 -19.75
CA PRO A 18 -4.66 -10.92 -19.48
C PRO A 18 -5.17 -10.95 -18.03
N GLY A 19 -5.15 -9.79 -17.36
CA GLY A 19 -5.46 -9.65 -15.94
C GLY A 19 -4.25 -9.71 -15.01
N ASP A 20 -3.11 -10.23 -15.48
CA ASP A 20 -1.92 -10.33 -14.63
C ASP A 20 -1.37 -8.96 -14.26
N ARG A 21 -0.91 -8.87 -13.01
CA ARG A 21 -0.15 -7.73 -12.51
C ARG A 21 1.28 -7.87 -12.96
N VAL A 22 1.81 -6.81 -13.57
CA VAL A 22 3.16 -6.80 -14.12
C VAL A 22 3.93 -5.57 -13.67
N ARG A 23 5.24 -5.72 -13.55
CA ARG A 23 6.16 -4.61 -13.33
C ARG A 23 7.09 -4.47 -14.53
N SER A 24 7.22 -3.25 -15.05
CA SER A 24 8.25 -2.90 -16.03
C SER A 24 9.62 -2.96 -15.36
N ILE A 25 10.54 -3.76 -15.92
CA ILE A 25 11.92 -3.88 -15.41
C ILE A 25 12.67 -2.55 -15.54
N HIS A 26 12.42 -1.80 -16.63
CA HIS A 26 13.15 -0.56 -16.91
C HIS A 26 12.62 0.63 -16.10
N ALA A 27 11.31 0.86 -16.11
CA ALA A 27 10.72 2.04 -15.47
C ALA A 27 10.28 1.77 -14.02
N GLY A 28 10.19 0.50 -13.61
CA GLY A 28 9.60 0.10 -12.32
C GLY A 28 8.10 0.36 -12.23
N ARG A 29 7.44 0.72 -13.34
CA ARG A 29 6.00 0.98 -13.41
C ARG A 29 5.22 -0.30 -13.20
N VAL A 30 4.12 -0.22 -12.47
CA VAL A 30 3.21 -1.35 -12.23
C VAL A 30 1.94 -1.12 -13.02
N GLY A 31 1.42 -2.20 -13.61
CA GLY A 31 0.20 -2.16 -14.38
C GLY A 31 -0.43 -3.53 -14.53
N THR A 32 -1.54 -3.56 -15.23
CA THR A 32 -2.31 -4.78 -15.53
C THR A 32 -2.18 -5.10 -17.02
N ALA A 33 -1.87 -6.34 -17.35
CA ALA A 33 -1.87 -6.81 -18.73
C ALA A 33 -3.32 -6.89 -19.25
N VAL A 34 -3.64 -6.14 -20.30
CA VAL A 34 -4.99 -6.09 -20.90
C VAL A 34 -5.11 -7.08 -22.06
N LYS A 35 -4.03 -7.22 -22.84
CA LYS A 35 -3.99 -8.10 -24.01
C LYS A 35 -2.59 -8.67 -24.19
N ILE A 36 -2.50 -9.96 -24.53
CA ILE A 36 -1.24 -10.63 -24.84
C ILE A 36 -1.20 -10.93 -26.34
N TYR A 37 -0.06 -10.66 -26.97
CA TYR A 37 0.17 -10.90 -28.39
C TYR A 37 0.94 -12.20 -28.61
N ALA A 38 0.93 -12.72 -29.83
CA ALA A 38 1.57 -13.99 -30.20
C ALA A 38 3.10 -14.00 -29.95
N ASP A 39 3.75 -12.82 -29.94
CA ASP A 39 5.17 -12.66 -29.63
C ASP A 39 5.46 -12.57 -28.11
N GLY A 40 4.43 -12.78 -27.27
CA GLY A 40 4.51 -12.69 -25.81
C GLY A 40 4.55 -11.26 -25.26
N SER A 41 4.58 -10.23 -26.12
CA SER A 41 4.41 -8.85 -25.67
C SER A 41 2.99 -8.63 -25.13
N ALA A 42 2.84 -7.63 -24.26
CA ALA A 42 1.57 -7.36 -23.59
C ALA A 42 1.19 -5.88 -23.71
N ALA A 43 -0.07 -5.60 -24.00
CA ALA A 43 -0.66 -4.27 -23.86
C ALA A 43 -0.97 -4.03 -22.38
N ILE A 44 -0.40 -2.97 -21.79
CA ILE A 44 -0.46 -2.71 -20.35
C ILE A 44 -1.31 -1.47 -20.04
N HIS A 45 -2.16 -1.60 -19.04
CA HIS A 45 -2.78 -0.48 -18.35
C HIS A 45 -1.91 -0.14 -17.13
N TRP A 46 -1.18 0.98 -17.20
CA TRP A 46 -0.37 1.46 -16.08
C TRP A 46 -1.20 2.15 -15.00
N ASP A 47 -0.91 1.87 -13.73
CA ASP A 47 -1.67 2.46 -12.60
C ASP A 47 -1.38 3.95 -12.39
N ASP A 48 -0.28 4.45 -12.96
CA ASP A 48 0.21 5.82 -12.76
C ASP A 48 -0.31 6.82 -13.81
N VAL A 49 -1.26 6.38 -14.64
CA VAL A 49 -1.90 7.18 -15.70
C VAL A 49 -3.42 7.11 -15.55
N ASP A 50 -4.12 8.12 -16.03
CA ASP A 50 -5.58 8.16 -16.01
C ASP A 50 -6.19 6.92 -16.67
N PRO A 51 -7.32 6.39 -16.17
CA PRO A 51 -7.91 5.18 -16.71
C PRO A 51 -8.24 5.31 -18.20
N GLN A 52 -7.76 4.36 -19.01
CA GLN A 52 -8.22 4.23 -20.40
C GLN A 52 -9.63 3.62 -20.47
N PRO A 53 -10.40 3.93 -21.52
CA PRO A 53 -11.63 3.21 -21.83
C PRO A 53 -11.42 1.69 -21.88
N GLU A 54 -12.46 0.94 -21.57
CA GLU A 54 -12.39 -0.52 -21.48
C GLU A 54 -11.85 -1.15 -22.78
N GLY A 55 -10.85 -2.02 -22.65
CA GLY A 55 -10.16 -2.66 -23.78
C GLY A 55 -9.02 -1.84 -24.42
N LEU A 56 -8.80 -0.59 -24.00
CA LEU A 56 -7.63 0.19 -24.41
C LEU A 56 -6.50 0.07 -23.38
N ALA A 57 -5.27 0.00 -23.89
CA ALA A 57 -4.05 -0.04 -23.09
C ALA A 57 -3.24 1.24 -23.32
N HIS A 58 -2.45 1.61 -22.32
CA HIS A 58 -1.57 2.76 -22.40
C HIS A 58 -0.39 2.52 -23.35
N GLU A 59 0.16 1.30 -23.34
CA GLU A 59 1.41 0.99 -24.03
C GLU A 59 1.53 -0.51 -24.29
N ARG A 60 2.19 -0.91 -25.37
CA ARG A 60 2.58 -2.30 -25.63
C ARG A 60 4.03 -2.52 -25.19
N MET A 61 4.25 -3.50 -24.31
CA MET A 61 5.54 -3.82 -23.71
C MET A 61 6.05 -5.20 -24.16
N PRO A 62 7.33 -5.32 -24.57
CA PRO A 62 7.96 -6.62 -24.84
C PRO A 62 7.99 -7.54 -23.61
N ARG A 63 7.82 -8.86 -23.79
CA ARG A 63 7.84 -9.84 -22.69
C ARG A 63 9.07 -9.72 -21.80
N HIS A 64 10.25 -9.58 -22.39
CA HIS A 64 11.52 -9.55 -21.67
C HIS A 64 11.71 -8.30 -20.80
N LEU A 65 10.83 -7.30 -20.91
CA LEU A 65 10.83 -6.10 -20.06
C LEU A 65 9.77 -6.15 -18.94
N LEU A 66 9.07 -7.27 -18.80
CA LEU A 66 7.99 -7.45 -17.83
C LEU A 66 8.34 -8.54 -16.82
N THR A 67 8.13 -8.23 -15.54
CA THR A 67 8.14 -9.21 -14.46
C THR A 67 6.71 -9.45 -14.02
N LEU A 68 6.30 -10.72 -13.96
CA LEU A 68 5.01 -11.10 -13.37
C LEU A 68 5.06 -10.80 -11.87
N LEU A 69 4.10 -10.04 -11.37
CA LEU A 69 3.86 -9.94 -9.94
C LEU A 69 2.89 -11.07 -9.63
N SER A 70 3.35 -12.11 -8.91
CA SER A 70 2.53 -13.29 -8.63
C SER A 70 1.16 -12.86 -8.09
N PRO A 71 0.04 -13.31 -8.71
CA PRO A 71 -1.31 -12.96 -8.27
C PRO A 71 -1.57 -13.37 -6.83
N ASP A 72 -0.90 -14.44 -6.37
CA ASP A 72 -0.91 -14.90 -4.98
C ASP A 72 -0.49 -13.78 -4.04
N SER A 73 0.60 -13.07 -4.32
CA SER A 73 1.05 -11.96 -3.46
C SER A 73 0.08 -10.78 -3.45
N SER A 74 -0.59 -10.47 -4.57
CA SER A 74 -1.51 -9.33 -4.64
C SER A 74 -2.83 -9.61 -3.91
N ASN A 75 -3.39 -10.80 -4.08
CA ASN A 75 -4.59 -11.23 -3.37
C ASN A 75 -4.30 -11.47 -1.88
N GLU A 76 -3.16 -12.05 -1.58
CA GLU A 76 -2.70 -12.27 -0.22
C GLU A 76 -2.48 -10.95 0.51
N PHE A 77 -1.87 -9.95 -0.12
CA PHE A 77 -1.71 -8.63 0.50
C PHE A 77 -3.05 -7.93 0.70
N ALA A 78 -3.98 -8.05 -0.25
CA ALA A 78 -5.32 -7.51 -0.10
C ALA A 78 -6.05 -8.16 1.08
N ASN A 79 -5.95 -9.49 1.22
CA ASN A 79 -6.53 -10.22 2.34
C ASN A 79 -5.86 -9.85 3.67
N ALA A 80 -4.52 -9.79 3.71
CA ALA A 80 -3.76 -9.36 4.88
C ALA A 80 -4.18 -7.95 5.32
N LYS A 81 -4.26 -7.01 4.38
CA LYS A 81 -4.73 -5.64 4.63
C LYS A 81 -6.15 -5.61 5.19
N ALA A 82 -7.07 -6.36 4.60
CA ALA A 82 -8.47 -6.40 5.03
C ALA A 82 -8.63 -6.95 6.45
N VAL A 83 -7.95 -8.06 6.75
CA VAL A 83 -7.94 -8.70 8.09
C VAL A 83 -7.36 -7.77 9.14
N VAL A 84 -6.22 -7.14 8.84
CA VAL A 84 -5.55 -6.21 9.75
C VAL A 84 -6.40 -4.96 9.95
N ALA A 85 -6.94 -4.36 8.89
CA ALA A 85 -7.82 -3.19 8.97
C ALA A 85 -9.06 -3.47 9.84
N SER A 86 -9.78 -4.57 9.58
CA SER A 86 -10.96 -4.95 10.39
C SER A 86 -10.61 -5.19 11.86
N THR A 87 -9.41 -5.71 12.15
CA THR A 87 -8.97 -5.94 13.53
C THR A 87 -8.59 -4.64 14.23
N LEU A 88 -7.90 -3.73 13.53
CA LEU A 88 -7.57 -2.40 14.04
C LEU A 88 -8.83 -1.55 14.29
N GLU A 89 -9.82 -1.61 13.38
CA GLU A 89 -11.11 -0.93 13.57
C GLU A 89 -11.83 -1.42 14.81
N ARG A 90 -11.88 -2.74 15.04
CA ARG A 90 -12.47 -3.31 16.26
C ARG A 90 -11.70 -2.91 17.52
N ALA A 91 -10.37 -2.87 17.45
CA ALA A 91 -9.51 -2.42 18.55
C ALA A 91 -9.76 -0.96 18.91
N TYR A 92 -9.85 -0.12 17.88
CA TYR A 92 -10.14 1.29 18.04
C TYR A 92 -11.53 1.53 18.63
N ALA A 93 -12.56 0.85 18.10
CA ALA A 93 -13.93 0.94 18.61
C ALA A 93 -14.00 0.60 20.11
N ARG A 94 -13.38 -0.52 20.52
CA ARG A 94 -13.33 -0.94 21.94
C ARG A 94 -12.58 0.06 22.83
N ALA A 95 -11.46 0.60 22.37
CA ALA A 95 -10.69 1.59 23.13
C ALA A 95 -11.44 2.92 23.27
N SER A 96 -12.30 3.26 22.30
CA SER A 96 -13.11 4.48 22.31
C SER A 96 -14.39 4.38 23.14
N ASP A 97 -14.81 3.17 23.49
CA ASP A 97 -15.98 2.95 24.34
C ASP A 97 -15.69 3.36 25.79
N SER A 98 -16.18 4.53 26.18
CA SER A 98 -16.07 5.09 27.53
C SER A 98 -16.69 4.23 28.64
N THR A 99 -17.50 3.23 28.29
CA THR A 99 -18.10 2.25 29.20
C THR A 99 -17.17 1.08 29.55
N SER A 100 -16.06 0.91 28.81
CA SER A 100 -15.13 -0.22 28.97
C SER A 100 -14.22 -0.11 30.20
N GLY A 101 -14.28 0.99 30.96
CA GLY A 101 -13.48 1.20 32.18
C GLY A 101 -11.97 1.35 31.94
N SER A 102 -11.50 1.12 30.71
CA SER A 102 -10.09 1.26 30.32
C SER A 102 -9.86 2.66 29.77
N SER A 103 -9.53 3.61 30.65
CA SER A 103 -9.15 4.96 30.26
C SER A 103 -7.72 5.00 29.71
N THR A 104 -7.43 4.28 28.63
CA THR A 104 -6.17 4.46 27.89
C THR A 104 -6.34 5.60 26.89
N GLY A 105 -6.41 6.82 27.43
CA GLY A 105 -6.48 8.04 26.64
C GLY A 105 -5.17 8.29 25.90
N GLY A 106 -5.14 7.98 24.62
CA GLY A 106 -4.01 8.28 23.73
C GLY A 106 -4.00 7.38 22.50
N ALA A 107 -3.35 7.85 21.42
CA ALA A 107 -3.25 7.13 20.15
C ALA A 107 -2.59 5.74 20.25
N THR A 108 -1.95 5.39 21.37
CA THR A 108 -1.31 4.08 21.60
C THR A 108 -2.16 3.12 22.44
N GLY A 109 -3.18 3.60 23.16
CA GLY A 109 -3.95 2.81 24.11
C GLY A 109 -4.72 1.65 23.48
N PHE A 110 -5.16 1.80 22.24
CA PHE A 110 -5.93 0.79 21.54
C PHE A 110 -5.10 -0.41 21.09
N ILE A 111 -3.76 -0.26 20.94
CA ILE A 111 -2.89 -1.38 20.60
C ILE A 111 -2.89 -2.39 21.74
N ASP A 112 -3.01 -1.92 22.99
CA ASP A 112 -2.97 -2.74 24.21
C ASP A 112 -4.30 -3.43 24.54
N VAL A 113 -5.38 -3.15 23.81
CA VAL A 113 -6.67 -3.83 23.98
C VAL A 113 -6.52 -5.33 23.77
N GLU A 114 -6.96 -6.12 24.74
CA GLU A 114 -6.96 -7.58 24.65
C GLU A 114 -8.09 -8.08 23.74
N PHE A 115 -7.75 -9.09 22.94
CA PHE A 115 -8.67 -9.77 22.04
C PHE A 115 -8.50 -11.27 22.21
N ASP A 116 -9.61 -12.00 22.17
CA ASP A 116 -9.60 -13.46 22.10
C ASP A 116 -9.48 -13.96 20.67
N GLY A 117 -9.03 -15.21 20.52
CA GLY A 117 -8.97 -15.93 19.26
C GLY A 117 -8.09 -15.25 18.20
N ALA A 118 -8.55 -15.28 16.94
CA ALA A 118 -7.81 -14.73 15.81
C ALA A 118 -7.49 -13.23 15.97
N GLY A 119 -8.39 -12.44 16.58
CA GLY A 119 -8.16 -11.01 16.83
C GLY A 119 -6.96 -10.77 17.74
N GLY A 120 -6.82 -11.58 18.80
CA GLY A 120 -5.68 -11.51 19.73
C GLY A 120 -4.36 -11.87 19.07
N ALA A 121 -4.37 -12.92 18.27
CA ALA A 121 -3.20 -13.36 17.51
C ALA A 121 -2.74 -12.28 16.51
N ILE A 122 -3.67 -11.65 15.78
CA ILE A 122 -3.38 -10.54 14.87
C ILE A 122 -2.81 -9.33 15.62
N MET A 123 -3.42 -8.92 16.74
CA MET A 123 -2.93 -7.78 17.52
C MET A 123 -1.54 -8.04 18.11
N ARG A 124 -1.21 -9.28 18.47
CA ARG A 124 0.13 -9.66 18.90
C ARG A 124 1.15 -9.49 17.77
N ILE A 125 0.82 -9.95 16.56
CA ILE A 125 1.67 -9.73 15.37
C ILE A 125 1.89 -8.24 15.12
N VAL A 126 0.83 -7.42 15.22
CA VAL A 126 0.90 -5.96 15.03
C VAL A 126 1.76 -5.28 16.11
N ARG A 127 1.67 -5.73 17.38
CA ARG A 127 2.51 -5.25 18.49
C ARG A 127 3.99 -5.57 18.31
N ASP A 128 4.27 -6.72 17.70
CA ASP A 128 5.64 -7.20 17.46
C ASP A 128 6.30 -6.56 16.21
N LEU A 129 5.62 -5.63 15.54
CA LEU A 129 6.18 -4.86 14.44
C LEU A 129 7.19 -3.82 14.92
N SER A 130 8.19 -3.53 14.10
CA SER A 130 9.02 -2.34 14.32
C SER A 130 8.18 -1.06 14.27
N ARG A 131 8.65 0.03 14.88
CA ARG A 131 7.95 1.33 14.86
C ARG A 131 7.62 1.80 13.44
N PHE A 132 8.52 1.53 12.49
CA PHE A 132 8.32 1.89 11.08
C PHE A 132 7.26 1.03 10.41
N GLU A 133 7.32 -0.30 10.58
CA GLU A 133 6.30 -1.22 10.06
C GLU A 133 4.92 -0.91 10.64
N LEU A 134 4.83 -0.67 11.96
CA LEU A 134 3.59 -0.30 12.62
C LEU A 134 3.04 1.02 12.06
N ALA A 135 3.85 2.06 11.92
CA ALA A 135 3.43 3.31 11.30
C ALA A 135 2.95 3.09 9.86
N PHE A 136 3.61 2.24 9.08
CA PHE A 136 3.18 1.92 7.72
C PHE A 136 1.81 1.22 7.70
N VAL A 137 1.61 0.23 8.57
CA VAL A 137 0.35 -0.49 8.72
C VAL A 137 -0.77 0.45 9.15
N LEU A 138 -0.50 1.34 10.12
CA LEU A 138 -1.48 2.32 10.59
C LEU A 138 -1.80 3.39 9.53
N ALA A 139 -0.83 3.79 8.70
CA ALA A 139 -1.08 4.67 7.58
C ALA A 139 -1.94 3.99 6.48
N ALA A 140 -1.75 2.70 6.25
CA ALA A 140 -2.50 1.95 5.25
C ALA A 140 -3.90 1.51 5.71
N CYS A 141 -4.03 1.07 6.96
CA CYS A 141 -5.20 0.34 7.48
C CYS A 141 -5.82 0.99 8.72
N GLY A 142 -5.21 2.04 9.27
CA GLY A 142 -5.76 2.73 10.43
C GLY A 142 -7.11 3.38 10.09
N PRO A 143 -8.04 3.43 11.06
CA PRO A 143 -9.31 4.10 10.88
C PRO A 143 -9.06 5.54 10.48
N ARG A 144 -9.71 5.98 9.40
CA ARG A 144 -9.60 7.35 8.94
C ARG A 144 -10.78 8.13 9.49
N SER A 145 -10.54 9.29 10.07
CA SER A 145 -11.61 10.19 10.50
C SER A 145 -12.41 10.85 9.36
N PHE A 146 -12.35 10.34 8.12
CA PHE A 146 -13.14 10.85 6.99
C PHE A 146 -14.62 10.50 7.18
N GLY A 147 -15.40 11.39 7.81
CA GLY A 147 -16.86 11.24 7.87
C GLY A 147 -17.61 11.84 9.05
N ARG A 148 -16.98 12.40 10.09
CA ARG A 148 -17.71 13.26 11.05
C ARG A 148 -17.75 14.68 10.53
N GLN A 149 -18.92 15.12 10.05
CA GLN A 149 -19.23 16.54 9.86
C GLN A 149 -19.02 17.27 11.20
N PRO A 150 -18.16 18.30 11.27
CA PRO A 150 -18.14 19.20 12.41
C PRO A 150 -19.13 20.34 12.12
N GLU A 151 -20.32 20.28 12.70
CA GLU A 151 -21.23 21.43 12.72
C GLU A 151 -20.72 22.60 13.57
N THR A 152 -19.52 22.51 14.15
CA THR A 152 -18.95 23.57 14.97
C THR A 152 -17.65 24.12 14.41
N ARG A 153 -17.71 25.42 14.08
CA ARG A 153 -16.66 26.31 13.58
C ARG A 153 -15.42 26.34 14.48
N SER A 154 -14.58 25.32 14.39
CA SER A 154 -13.14 25.47 14.63
C SER A 154 -12.45 25.27 13.29
N ARG A 155 -11.52 26.16 12.94
CA ARG A 155 -11.07 26.26 11.55
C ARG A 155 -10.35 25.00 11.07
N TRP A 156 -9.70 24.20 11.93
CA TRP A 156 -9.23 22.82 11.66
C TRP A 156 -8.97 22.03 12.99
N PRO A 157 -9.98 21.49 13.70
CA PRO A 157 -9.83 20.76 14.96
C PRO A 157 -9.28 19.31 14.85
N TRP A 158 -9.18 18.74 13.65
CA TRP A 158 -8.74 17.34 13.43
C TRP A 158 -7.22 17.16 13.38
N ARG A 159 -6.43 18.17 13.77
CA ARG A 159 -5.00 18.22 13.41
C ARG A 159 -4.04 17.48 14.34
N ASN A 160 -4.44 16.95 15.49
CA ASN A 160 -3.45 16.48 16.48
C ASN A 160 -3.58 15.04 17.02
N ASP A 161 -4.74 14.38 17.04
CA ASP A 161 -4.86 13.13 17.83
C ASP A 161 -5.38 11.90 17.05
N ASP A 162 -5.46 11.97 15.72
CA ASP A 162 -5.77 10.78 14.93
C ASP A 162 -4.49 9.98 14.65
N ILE A 163 -4.52 8.71 15.01
CA ILE A 163 -3.43 7.76 14.81
C ILE A 163 -2.94 7.70 13.37
N TRP A 164 -3.84 7.84 12.40
CA TRP A 164 -3.47 7.85 10.99
C TRP A 164 -2.53 9.02 10.68
N HIS A 165 -2.83 10.22 11.20
CA HIS A 165 -1.97 11.40 10.99
C HIS A 165 -0.63 11.26 11.71
N THR A 166 -0.61 10.65 12.90
CA THR A 166 0.64 10.34 13.62
C THR A 166 1.51 9.37 12.83
N ALA A 167 0.91 8.32 12.27
CA ALA A 167 1.56 7.35 11.42
C ALA A 167 2.12 7.98 10.13
N ILE A 168 1.32 8.80 9.44
CA ILE A 168 1.76 9.56 8.25
C ILE A 168 2.94 10.48 8.59
N ASN A 169 2.86 11.23 9.68
CA ASN A 169 3.94 12.11 10.14
C ASN A 169 5.23 11.35 10.38
N PHE A 170 5.14 10.14 10.94
CA PHE A 170 6.30 9.27 11.16
C PHE A 170 6.87 8.80 9.82
N VAL A 171 6.04 8.28 8.91
CA VAL A 171 6.47 7.78 7.59
C VAL A 171 7.15 8.88 6.76
N ILE A 172 6.65 10.12 6.81
CA ILE A 172 7.24 11.27 6.10
C ILE A 172 8.71 11.51 6.47
N GLN A 173 9.13 11.17 7.70
CA GLN A 173 10.53 11.34 8.13
C GLN A 173 11.50 10.47 7.33
N PHE A 174 11.01 9.38 6.71
CA PHE A 174 11.79 8.44 5.92
C PHE A 174 11.69 8.71 4.41
N VAL A 175 10.82 9.62 3.99
CA VAL A 175 10.78 10.08 2.60
C VAL A 175 11.97 11.04 2.42
N PRO A 176 12.91 10.76 1.50
CA PRO A 176 14.02 11.66 1.21
C PRO A 176 13.48 13.04 0.95
N GLY A 177 14.08 14.05 1.58
CA GLY A 177 13.77 15.43 1.27
C GLY A 177 14.11 15.64 -0.20
N VAL A 178 13.08 15.62 -1.04
CA VAL A 178 13.12 16.27 -2.35
C VAL A 178 13.69 17.66 -2.07
N GLU A 179 14.89 17.88 -2.61
CA GLU A 179 15.80 19.00 -2.36
C GLU A 179 15.25 20.13 -1.45
N ARG A 180 15.58 20.05 -0.15
CA ARG A 180 15.22 21.04 0.90
C ARG A 180 15.90 22.40 0.69
N LYS A 181 15.67 23.07 -0.43
CA LYS A 181 15.99 24.48 -0.63
C LYS A 181 14.71 25.20 -1.03
N GLU A 182 14.30 26.10 -0.15
CA GLU A 182 13.10 26.95 -0.20
C GLU A 182 11.83 26.31 0.40
N TYR A 183 11.33 26.97 1.43
CA TYR A 183 10.14 26.65 2.19
C TYR A 183 8.92 26.38 1.27
N ARG A 184 8.56 25.09 1.08
CA ARG A 184 7.20 24.60 0.72
C ARG A 184 7.07 23.06 0.59
N ASP A 185 8.16 22.30 0.68
CA ASP A 185 8.13 20.84 0.45
C ASP A 185 7.52 19.99 1.57
N THR A 186 7.44 20.46 2.83
CA THR A 186 6.83 19.66 3.91
C THR A 186 5.35 19.37 3.63
N ASN A 187 4.63 20.33 3.05
CA ASN A 187 3.25 20.11 2.65
C ASN A 187 3.20 19.20 1.42
N LEU A 188 3.98 19.47 0.37
CA LEU A 188 3.98 18.64 -0.84
C LEU A 188 4.26 17.16 -0.51
N THR A 189 5.33 16.87 0.22
CA THR A 189 5.66 15.52 0.67
C THR A 189 4.53 14.91 1.50
N ARG A 190 3.93 15.68 2.40
CA ARG A 190 2.79 15.22 3.19
C ARG A 190 1.60 14.82 2.32
N TRP A 191 1.07 15.74 1.50
CA TRP A 191 -0.11 15.49 0.66
C TRP A 191 0.11 14.32 -0.31
N LEU A 192 1.33 14.19 -0.86
CA LEU A 192 1.68 13.08 -1.74
C LEU A 192 1.83 11.75 -0.98
N THR A 193 2.32 11.78 0.26
CA THR A 193 2.37 10.59 1.14
C THR A 193 0.97 10.17 1.54
N GLU A 194 0.11 11.11 1.96
CA GLU A 194 -1.30 10.85 2.24
C GLU A 194 -2.01 10.26 1.00
N ARG A 195 -1.74 10.78 -0.20
CA ARG A 195 -2.24 10.23 -1.47
C ARG A 195 -1.78 8.80 -1.70
N HIS A 196 -0.50 8.47 -1.43
CA HIS A 196 0.00 7.10 -1.54
C HIS A 196 -0.80 6.14 -0.66
N PHE A 197 -1.15 6.56 0.56
CA PHE A 197 -2.01 5.81 1.47
C PHE A 197 -3.51 5.96 1.16
N GLY A 198 -3.89 6.43 -0.02
CA GLY A 198 -5.27 6.41 -0.50
C GLY A 198 -6.13 7.61 -0.09
N ALA A 199 -5.55 8.74 0.31
CA ALA A 199 -6.29 10.00 0.38
C ALA A 199 -6.58 10.52 -1.05
N ASP A 200 -7.80 11.02 -1.29
CA ASP A 200 -8.25 11.48 -2.62
C ASP A 200 -7.76 12.91 -2.94
N HIS A 201 -6.45 13.08 -2.95
CA HIS A 201 -5.82 14.37 -3.26
C HIS A 201 -5.35 14.40 -4.70
N LYS A 202 -6.04 15.09 -5.62
CA LYS A 202 -5.58 15.20 -7.02
C LYS A 202 -4.27 15.99 -7.12
N CYS A 203 -3.31 15.55 -7.95
CA CYS A 203 -2.03 16.24 -8.14
C CYS A 203 -2.17 17.70 -8.59
N GLY A 204 -3.22 18.02 -9.36
CA GLY A 204 -3.56 19.40 -9.73
C GLY A 204 -3.89 20.26 -8.50
N ALA A 205 -4.78 19.77 -7.63
CA ALA A 205 -5.16 20.47 -6.40
C ALA A 205 -3.97 20.62 -5.43
N ILE A 206 -3.13 19.57 -5.29
CA ILE A 206 -1.89 19.64 -4.51
C ILE A 206 -0.95 20.72 -5.08
N GLY A 207 -0.80 20.75 -6.40
CA GLY A 207 0.01 21.73 -7.10
C GLY A 207 -0.44 23.16 -6.84
N GLU A 208 -1.74 23.43 -6.98
CA GLU A 208 -2.35 24.74 -6.68
C GLU A 208 -2.13 25.17 -5.23
N MET A 209 -2.34 24.27 -4.26
CA MET A 209 -2.18 24.56 -2.83
C MET A 209 -0.73 24.89 -2.44
N VAL A 210 0.25 24.24 -3.07
CA VAL A 210 1.68 24.42 -2.74
C VAL A 210 2.34 25.46 -3.66
N GLY A 211 1.69 25.85 -4.77
CA GLY A 211 2.25 26.76 -5.77
C GLY A 211 3.27 26.08 -6.69
N VAL A 212 3.06 24.79 -7.01
CA VAL A 212 3.89 24.04 -7.96
C VAL A 212 3.05 23.56 -9.15
N HIS A 213 3.69 23.41 -10.31
CA HIS A 213 2.98 22.88 -11.48
C HIS A 213 2.48 21.45 -11.24
N ARG A 214 1.31 21.09 -11.82
CA ARG A 214 0.70 19.76 -11.66
C ARG A 214 1.66 18.62 -12.02
N ASP A 215 2.48 18.81 -13.06
CA ASP A 215 3.41 17.79 -13.54
C ASP A 215 4.58 17.60 -12.57
N THR A 216 4.97 18.67 -11.87
CA THR A 216 5.96 18.62 -10.78
C THR A 216 5.39 17.83 -9.60
N ALA A 217 4.17 18.14 -9.15
CA ALA A 217 3.49 17.37 -8.12
C ALA A 217 3.33 15.88 -8.50
N ALA A 218 2.94 15.58 -9.74
CA ALA A 218 2.81 14.22 -10.23
C ALA A 218 4.15 13.46 -10.29
N ARG A 219 5.22 14.12 -10.72
CA ARG A 219 6.58 13.55 -10.73
C ARG A 219 7.07 13.24 -9.32
N HIS A 220 6.88 14.13 -8.36
CA HIS A 220 7.21 13.84 -6.96
C HIS A 220 6.33 12.75 -6.38
N GLY A 221 5.03 12.74 -6.72
CA GLY A 221 4.09 11.69 -6.32
C GLY A 221 4.57 10.31 -6.78
N ARG A 222 4.99 10.16 -8.04
CA ARG A 222 5.56 8.92 -8.56
C ARG A 222 6.84 8.51 -7.82
N ALA A 223 7.73 9.46 -7.52
CA ALA A 223 8.95 9.18 -6.78
C ALA A 223 8.66 8.68 -5.36
N ILE A 224 7.72 9.32 -4.66
CA ILE A 224 7.27 8.91 -3.32
C ILE A 224 6.59 7.54 -3.37
N SER A 225 5.64 7.33 -4.28
CA SER A 225 4.96 6.03 -4.43
C SER A 225 5.92 4.89 -4.78
N LYS A 226 6.96 5.15 -5.60
CA LYS A 226 7.98 4.15 -5.91
C LYS A 226 8.79 3.76 -4.67
N LEU A 227 9.19 4.75 -3.86
CA LEU A 227 9.92 4.52 -2.62
C LEU A 227 9.07 3.74 -1.61
N LEU A 228 7.86 4.24 -1.33
CA LEU A 228 6.97 3.66 -0.34
C LEU A 228 6.43 2.31 -0.80
N GLY A 229 6.16 2.11 -2.09
CA GLY A 229 5.72 0.82 -2.64
C GLY A 229 6.73 -0.31 -2.48
N ALA A 230 8.03 -0.01 -2.45
CA ALA A 230 9.06 -1.01 -2.14
C ALA A 230 9.01 -1.44 -0.67
N GLN A 231 8.80 -0.48 0.24
CA GLN A 231 8.63 -0.76 1.67
C GLN A 231 7.32 -1.50 1.91
N GLU A 232 6.23 -1.04 1.32
CA GLU A 232 4.90 -1.64 1.37
C GLU A 232 4.96 -3.12 1.02
N HIS A 233 5.58 -3.47 -0.11
CA HIS A 233 5.71 -4.86 -0.54
C HIS A 233 6.45 -5.72 0.50
N SER A 234 7.57 -5.22 1.05
CA SER A 234 8.34 -5.94 2.07
C SER A 234 7.52 -6.16 3.35
N ILE A 235 6.82 -5.12 3.81
CA ILE A 235 6.05 -5.14 5.05
C ILE A 235 4.86 -6.09 4.91
N TRP A 236 4.10 -6.01 3.81
CA TRP A 236 2.96 -6.89 3.59
C TRP A 236 3.35 -8.33 3.30
N SER A 237 4.50 -8.58 2.67
CA SER A 237 5.05 -9.93 2.53
C SER A 237 5.34 -10.56 3.89
N HIS A 238 5.99 -9.80 4.77
CA HIS A 238 6.32 -10.24 6.12
C HIS A 238 5.06 -10.48 6.97
N LEU A 239 4.09 -9.56 6.90
CA LEU A 239 2.81 -9.71 7.61
C LEU A 239 1.98 -10.86 7.09
N ALA A 240 1.88 -11.02 5.78
CA ALA A 240 1.14 -12.11 5.16
C ALA A 240 1.67 -13.47 5.63
N ALA A 241 3.00 -13.66 5.65
CA ALA A 241 3.61 -14.87 6.16
C ALA A 241 3.21 -15.14 7.63
N ARG A 242 3.31 -14.15 8.51
CA ARG A 242 2.94 -14.31 9.93
C ARG A 242 1.45 -14.60 10.12
N LEU A 243 0.58 -13.96 9.33
CA LEU A 243 -0.86 -14.16 9.38
C LEU A 243 -1.27 -15.52 8.81
N ARG A 244 -0.47 -16.06 7.88
CA ARG A 244 -0.60 -17.43 7.38
C ARG A 244 -0.23 -18.47 8.44
N ASP A 245 0.85 -18.24 9.17
CA ASP A 245 1.32 -19.13 10.24
C ASP A 245 0.27 -19.32 11.35
N ILE A 246 -0.60 -18.33 11.56
CA ILE A 246 -1.72 -18.39 12.52
C ILE A 246 -3.06 -18.80 11.87
N GLY A 247 -3.07 -19.19 10.60
CA GLY A 247 -4.24 -19.72 9.89
C GLY A 247 -5.31 -18.68 9.53
N VAL A 248 -4.95 -17.39 9.42
CA VAL A 248 -5.93 -16.31 9.20
C VAL A 248 -6.15 -15.99 7.72
N ILE A 249 -5.16 -16.22 6.85
CA ILE A 249 -5.26 -15.88 5.41
C ILE A 249 -5.45 -17.13 4.53
N ASP A 250 -5.14 -18.32 5.04
CA ASP A 250 -5.35 -19.55 4.28
C ASP A 250 -6.79 -20.03 4.42
N GLY A 251 -7.49 -20.14 3.29
CA GLY A 251 -8.78 -20.83 3.20
C GLY A 251 -8.68 -22.35 3.35
N THR A 252 -7.62 -22.88 3.94
CA THR A 252 -7.59 -24.30 4.31
C THR A 252 -8.32 -24.46 5.63
N PRO A 253 -9.45 -25.21 5.67
CA PRO A 253 -10.00 -25.61 6.95
C PRO A 253 -8.88 -26.40 7.63
N SER A 254 -8.43 -25.92 8.78
CA SER A 254 -7.65 -26.72 9.71
C SER A 254 -8.51 -27.93 10.08
N GLY A 255 -8.38 -28.97 9.26
CA GLY A 255 -8.95 -30.26 9.52
C GLY A 255 -8.30 -30.80 10.78
N SER A 256 -9.16 -31.20 11.71
CA SER A 256 -9.05 -32.49 12.40
C SER A 256 -7.61 -32.98 12.59
N LEU A 257 -6.97 -32.54 13.67
CA LEU A 257 -5.94 -33.34 14.31
C LEU A 257 -6.23 -33.37 15.81
N ALA A 258 -6.82 -34.52 16.19
CA ALA A 258 -6.92 -35.17 17.50
C ALA A 258 -7.58 -34.40 18.66
#